data_AF-A0A8H2PMH8-F1
#
_entry.id   AF-A0A8H2PMH8-F1
#
_cell.length_a   1.000
_cell.length_b   1.000
_cell.length_c   1.000
_cell.angle_alpha   90.00
_cell.angle_beta   90.00
_cell.angle_gamma   90.00
#
_symmetry.space_group_name_H-M   'P 1'
#
loop_
_entity.id
_entity.type
_entity.pdbx_description
1 polymer ?
#
loop_
_entity_poly.entity_id
_entity_poly.type
_entity_poly.pdbx_seq_one_letter_code
_entity_poly.pdbx_strand_id
1 'polypeptide(L)'
;MKNRKTLLTQVVDKSAEKSNDKLAVQANFNLLQVELLDENNVAIRITYEVEDADEEAIGRFGSLQEAENFIKMLCLLDEKDVEPESKK
;
A
#
# COMPACT_ATOMS: atom_id res chain seq x y z
N MET A 1 3.57 -16.83 -19.81
CA MET A 1 4.41 -16.11 -18.84
C MET A 1 3.71 -16.15 -17.50
N LYS A 2 4.42 -16.48 -16.43
CA LYS A 2 3.85 -16.67 -15.08
C LYS A 2 4.34 -15.56 -14.18
N ASN A 3 3.47 -15.03 -13.33
CA ASN A 3 3.85 -14.05 -12.32
C ASN A 3 3.84 -14.73 -10.95
N ARG A 4 4.82 -14.38 -10.10
CA ARG A 4 4.83 -14.73 -8.68
C ARG A 4 4.71 -13.44 -7.88
N LYS A 5 3.65 -13.34 -7.08
CA LYS A 5 3.46 -12.25 -6.12
C LYS A 5 3.93 -12.71 -4.74
N THR A 6 4.70 -11.88 -4.06
CA THR A 6 5.17 -12.10 -2.69
C THR A 6 4.84 -10.85 -1.88
N LEU A 7 4.06 -11.00 -0.81
CA LEU A 7 3.80 -9.90 0.12
C LEU A 7 5.08 -9.56 0.87
N LEU A 8 5.52 -8.31 0.74
CA LEU A 8 6.71 -7.79 1.43
C LEU A 8 6.33 -7.08 2.72
N THR A 9 5.28 -6.27 2.68
CA THR A 9 4.85 -5.45 3.81
C THR A 9 3.36 -5.21 3.71
N GLN A 10 2.72 -5.14 4.87
CA GLN A 10 1.34 -4.68 5.01
C GLN A 10 1.33 -3.51 5.97
N VAL A 11 0.87 -2.36 5.49
CA VAL A 11 0.67 -1.15 6.29
C VAL A 11 -0.79 -1.08 6.67
N VAL A 12 -1.06 -1.19 7.97
CA VAL A 12 -2.40 -1.08 8.56
C VAL A 12 -2.41 0.19 9.37
N ASP A 13 -3.17 1.18 8.94
CA ASP A 13 -3.46 2.32 9.80
C ASP A 13 -4.43 1.87 10.91
N LYS A 14 -3.94 1.89 12.16
CA LYS A 14 -4.70 1.53 13.37
C LYS A 14 -5.42 2.71 13.99
N SER A 15 -5.71 3.76 13.21
CA SER A 15 -6.52 4.90 13.66
C SER A 15 -8.01 4.54 13.77
N ALA A 16 -8.35 3.56 14.63
CA ALA A 16 -9.73 3.25 14.98
C ALA A 16 -9.81 2.60 16.37
N GLU A 17 -9.66 3.39 17.43
CA GLU A 17 -10.42 3.12 18.65
C GLU A 17 -11.36 4.30 18.95
N LYS A 18 -12.66 3.98 18.95
CA LYS A 18 -13.87 4.74 19.33
C LYS A 18 -14.44 5.75 18.33
N SER A 19 -15.49 5.34 17.60
CA SER A 19 -16.86 5.86 17.79
C SER A 19 -17.88 5.10 16.90
N ASN A 20 -19.02 4.75 17.51
CA ASN A 20 -20.03 3.77 17.07
C ASN A 20 -20.80 4.03 15.76
N ASP A 21 -20.38 4.92 14.84
CA ASP A 21 -21.18 5.17 13.61
C ASP A 21 -20.41 5.88 12.48
N LYS A 22 -19.14 5.55 12.26
CA LYS A 22 -18.41 5.99 11.06
C LYS A 22 -17.71 4.80 10.43
N LEU A 23 -17.98 4.62 9.14
CA LEU A 23 -17.27 3.73 8.23
C LEU A 23 -15.76 3.95 8.43
N ALA A 24 -15.11 3.03 9.15
CA ALA A 24 -13.67 3.08 9.35
C ALA A 24 -13.02 2.76 8.01
N VAL A 25 -12.56 3.78 7.29
CA VAL A 25 -11.65 3.58 6.18
C VAL A 25 -10.30 3.24 6.81
N GLN A 26 -10.10 1.96 7.13
CA GLN A 26 -8.77 1.45 7.43
C GLN A 26 -7.95 1.56 6.15
N ALA A 27 -7.02 2.50 6.09
CA ALA A 27 -5.99 2.48 5.06
C ALA A 27 -5.13 1.23 5.28
N ASN A 28 -5.42 0.18 4.49
CA ASN A 28 -4.67 -1.07 4.47
C ASN A 28 -3.96 -1.15 3.12
N PHE A 29 -2.66 -0.84 3.11
CA PHE A 29 -1.85 -0.95 1.89
C PHE A 29 -0.99 -2.22 1.94
N ASN A 30 -1.04 -3.02 0.89
CA ASN A 30 -0.15 -4.17 0.71
C ASN A 30 0.95 -3.81 -0.29
N LEU A 31 2.20 -4.02 0.10
CA LEU A 31 3.35 -3.91 -0.79
C LEU A 31 3.79 -5.30 -1.24
N LEU A 32 3.71 -5.54 -2.54
CA LEU A 32 4.00 -6.83 -3.16
C LEU A 32 5.20 -6.73 -4.07
N GLN A 33 6.06 -7.75 -4.04
CA GLN A 33 7.02 -8.01 -5.09
C GLN A 33 6.37 -8.89 -6.15
N VAL A 34 6.36 -8.42 -7.40
CA VAL A 34 5.83 -9.14 -8.56
C VAL A 34 7.00 -9.54 -9.44
N GLU A 35 7.25 -10.83 -9.53
CA GLU A 35 8.29 -11.41 -10.36
C GLU A 35 7.67 -11.98 -11.64
N LEU A 36 8.11 -11.49 -12.78
CA LEU A 36 7.83 -12.11 -14.08
C LEU A 36 8.82 -13.26 -14.25
N LEU A 37 8.29 -14.47 -14.37
CA LEU A 37 9.08 -15.68 -14.52
C LEU A 37 9.13 -16.11 -16.00
N ASP A 38 10.29 -16.62 -16.40
CA ASP A 38 10.45 -17.36 -17.66
C ASP A 38 9.87 -18.78 -17.57
N GLU A 39 10.07 -19.58 -18.62
CA GLU A 39 9.63 -20.97 -18.69
C GLU A 39 10.32 -21.91 -17.68
N ASN A 40 11.48 -21.51 -17.15
CA ASN A 40 12.25 -22.25 -16.16
C ASN A 40 11.96 -21.82 -14.71
N ASN A 41 10.96 -20.96 -14.51
CA ASN A 41 10.63 -20.31 -13.23
C ASN A 41 11.75 -19.39 -12.69
N VAL A 42 12.60 -18.85 -13.56
CA VAL A 42 13.61 -17.85 -13.20
C VAL A 42 13.01 -16.45 -13.35
N ALA A 43 13.20 -15.60 -12.35
CA ALA A 43 12.73 -14.22 -12.39
C ALA A 43 13.55 -13.42 -13.43
N ILE A 44 12.88 -12.96 -14.48
CA ILE A 44 13.47 -12.11 -15.54
C ILE A 44 13.17 -10.62 -15.35
N ARG A 45 12.16 -10.31 -14.53
CA ARG A 45 11.83 -8.94 -14.14
C ARG A 45 11.21 -8.93 -12.76
N ILE A 46 11.61 -7.95 -11.95
CA ILE A 46 11.00 -7.67 -10.65
C ILE A 46 10.35 -6.30 -10.74
N THR A 47 9.12 -6.22 -10.25
CA THR A 47 8.35 -4.97 -10.10
C THR A 47 7.70 -4.99 -8.74
N TYR A 48 7.26 -3.84 -8.25
CA TYR A 48 6.61 -3.70 -6.96
C TYR A 48 5.21 -3.14 -7.16
N GLU A 49 4.23 -3.75 -6.53
CA GLU A 49 2.82 -3.36 -6.62
C GLU A 49 2.34 -2.93 -5.24
N VAL A 50 1.66 -1.80 -5.17
CA VAL A 50 0.95 -1.36 -3.97
C VAL A 50 -0.53 -1.61 -4.21
N GLU A 51 -1.13 -2.46 -3.40
CA GLU A 51 -2.56 -2.75 -3.41
C GLU A 51 -3.25 -2.08 -2.22
N ASP A 52 -4.51 -1.72 -2.37
CA ASP A 52 -5.36 -1.24 -1.28
C ASP A 52 -6.03 -2.41 -0.51
N ALA A 53 -7.00 -2.07 0.33
CA ALA A 53 -7.73 -3.03 1.17
C ALA A 53 -8.56 -4.04 0.37
N ASP A 54 -8.96 -3.67 -0.85
CA ASP A 54 -9.75 -4.50 -1.76
C ASP A 54 -8.86 -5.32 -2.70
N GLU A 55 -7.55 -5.39 -2.43
CA GLU A 55 -6.52 -6.03 -3.26
C GLU A 55 -6.43 -5.41 -4.66
N GLU A 56 -6.88 -4.16 -4.83
CA GLU A 56 -6.78 -3.44 -6.09
C GLU A 56 -5.42 -2.71 -6.18
N ALA A 57 -4.71 -2.92 -7.29
CA ALA A 57 -3.41 -2.31 -7.51
C ALA A 57 -3.53 -0.80 -7.78
N ILE A 58 -3.21 0.01 -6.78
CA ILE A 58 -3.21 1.48 -6.85
C ILE A 58 -1.87 2.07 -7.31
N GLY A 59 -0.80 1.27 -7.34
CA GLY A 59 0.51 1.71 -7.81
C GLY A 59 1.42 0.58 -8.28
N ARG A 60 2.23 0.83 -9.32
CA ARG A 60 3.24 -0.10 -9.84
C ARG A 60 4.57 0.60 -10.05
N PHE A 61 5.64 0.01 -9.53
CA PHE A 61 6.94 0.64 -9.40
C PHE A 61 8.07 -0.27 -9.89
N GLY A 62 9.14 0.34 -10.38
CA GLY A 62 10.34 -0.36 -10.83
C GLY A 62 11.27 -0.74 -9.69
N SER A 63 11.14 -0.09 -8.54
CA SER A 63 11.97 -0.32 -7.37
C SER A 63 11.16 -0.36 -6.06
N LEU A 64 11.70 -1.08 -5.07
CA LEU A 64 11.11 -1.16 -3.74
C LEU A 64 11.01 0.22 -3.08
N GLN A 65 12.05 1.04 -3.24
CA GLN A 65 12.14 2.36 -2.63
C GLN A 65 11.05 3.31 -3.14
N GLU A 66 10.72 3.28 -4.42
CA GLU A 66 9.64 4.08 -5.00
C GLU A 66 8.29 3.67 -4.42
N ALA A 67 8.03 2.37 -4.30
CA ALA A 67 6.79 1.85 -3.75
C ALA A 67 6.62 2.20 -2.26
N GLU A 68 7.69 2.06 -1.46
CA GLU A 68 7.70 2.50 -0.06
C GLU A 68 7.47 4.01 0.10
N ASN A 69 8.08 4.82 -0.77
CA ASN A 69 7.89 6.27 -0.74
C ASN A 69 6.46 6.67 -1.11
N PHE A 70 5.84 5.94 -2.05
CA PHE A 70 4.44 6.12 -2.40
C PHE A 70 3.52 5.82 -1.20
N ILE A 71 3.71 4.69 -0.52
CA ILE A 71 2.92 4.35 0.68
C ILE A 71 3.10 5.42 1.77
N LYS A 72 4.35 5.86 2.02
CA LYS A 72 4.61 6.95 2.97
C LYS A 72 3.87 8.23 2.60
N MET A 73 3.81 8.57 1.30
CA MET A 73 3.05 9.73 0.83
C MET A 73 1.57 9.58 1.16
N LEU A 74 0.98 8.40 0.92
CA LEU A 74 -0.43 8.14 1.23
C LEU A 74 -0.71 8.28 2.73
N CYS A 75 0.11 7.68 3.59
CA CYS A 75 -0.05 7.81 5.04
C CYS A 75 0.08 9.26 5.54
N LEU A 76 0.96 10.07 4.92
CA LEU A 76 1.12 11.49 5.28
C LEU A 76 -0.03 12.38 4.77
N LEU A 77 -0.78 11.93 3.76
CA LEU A 77 -1.99 12.63 3.31
C LEU A 77 -3.12 12.40 4.32
N ASP A 78 -3.27 11.18 4.84
CA ASP A 78 -4.25 10.86 5.87
C ASP A 78 -4.05 11.68 7.16
N GLU A 79 -2.80 12.01 7.52
CA GLU A 79 -2.48 12.84 8.69
C GLU A 79 -2.84 14.33 8.53
N LYS A 80 -2.93 14.86 7.30
CA LYS A 80 -3.11 16.31 7.06
C LYS A 80 -4.55 16.78 7.01
N ASP A 81 -5.52 15.87 6.96
CA ASP A 81 -6.95 16.21 6.97
C ASP A 81 -7.52 16.47 8.38
N VAL A 82 -6.66 16.53 9.41
CA VAL A 82 -7.02 17.01 10.75
C VAL A 82 -6.58 18.46 10.90
N GLU A 83 -7.36 19.41 10.36
CA GLU A 83 -7.18 20.82 10.73
C GLU A 83 -7.34 20.97 12.26
N PRO A 84 -6.42 21.65 12.97
CA PRO A 84 -6.67 22.04 14.34
C PRO A 84 -7.73 23.15 14.33
N GLU A 85 -8.97 22.83 14.73
CA GLU A 85 -9.96 23.85 15.07
C GLU A 85 -9.35 24.85 16.05
N SER A 86 -9.02 26.03 15.53
CA SER A 86 -8.64 27.19 16.31
C SER A 86 -9.85 27.64 17.11
N LYS A 87 -9.96 27.21 18.37
CA LYS A 87 -10.92 27.83 19.30
C LYS A 87 -10.27 29.05 19.94
N LYS A 88 -10.67 30.19 19.39
CA LYS A 88 -10.49 31.56 19.87
C LYS A 88 -11.11 31.75 21.24
#